data_AF-A0A841J0P0-F1
#
_entry.id   AF-A0A841J0P0-F1
#
_cell.length_a   1.000
_cell.length_b   1.000
_cell.length_c   1.000
_cell.angle_alpha   90.00
_cell.angle_beta   90.00
_cell.angle_gamma   90.00
#
_symmetry.space_group_name_H-M   'P 1'
#
loop_
_entity.id
_entity.type
_entity.pdbx_description
1 polymer ?
#
loop_
_entity_poly.entity_id
_entity_poly.type
_entity_poly.pdbx_seq_one_letter_code
_entity_poly.pdbx_strand_id
1 'polypeptide(L)'
;MVAAGLAGFPPATCRRIVVKIGSALLVDPAGAIRSEWLASVVADIAARHAAGQQIIVVSSGAIALGARRLALPKGGRGSLDDAQAAAAVGQIALSQHWAGLLGERGMTAAQMLLTLDDLENRRRYLNAAATLERLLALGVVPVINENDSVATTEIRFGDNDRLAARIGQAARADAVVLLSDVDGLYTANPHSNPDATLVRDVKRIDAAILAMADGGSGSGMGSGGMGSKIEAARIATGAGTHLAIISGLTPSPLSRWETDGKGTIFHAQSGNRARKSWLAGRLTTRGTIIVDAGAARALAKGNSLLPAGVRGVTGSFARGDVVDILDVEGQRIARGLAEYDSADATRIAGKRSEEIGAILGDTFRPALVHRDHMVML
;
A
#
# COMPACT_ATOMS: atom_id res chain seq x y z
N MET A 1 29.50 0.92 -8.36
CA MET A 1 28.64 -0.17 -8.89
C MET A 1 27.21 0.08 -8.44
N VAL A 2 26.35 0.50 -9.37
CA VAL A 2 24.89 0.53 -9.18
C VAL A 2 24.46 -0.89 -8.79
N ALA A 3 23.57 -1.05 -7.80
CA ALA A 3 23.06 -2.36 -7.42
C ALA A 3 22.28 -2.95 -8.62
N ALA A 4 22.95 -3.79 -9.41
CA ALA A 4 22.46 -4.35 -10.67
C ALA A 4 21.33 -5.39 -10.50
N GLY A 5 20.52 -5.30 -9.43
CA GLY A 5 19.54 -6.34 -9.07
C GLY A 5 18.12 -5.86 -8.77
N LEU A 6 17.82 -4.56 -8.82
CA LEU A 6 16.48 -4.03 -8.50
C LEU A 6 15.79 -3.28 -9.65
N ALA A 7 16.49 -2.99 -10.75
CA ALA A 7 15.84 -2.43 -11.94
C ALA A 7 14.76 -3.41 -12.44
N GLY A 8 13.56 -2.89 -12.74
CA GLY A 8 12.42 -3.72 -13.14
C GLY A 8 11.75 -4.50 -12.01
N PHE A 9 12.25 -4.42 -10.76
CA PHE A 9 11.77 -5.20 -9.61
C PHE A 9 11.46 -6.66 -9.98
N PRO A 10 12.49 -7.47 -10.29
CA PRO A 10 12.29 -8.78 -10.89
C PRO A 10 11.56 -9.71 -9.92
N PRO A 11 10.69 -10.61 -10.42
CA PRO A 11 9.90 -11.52 -9.57
C PRO A 11 10.72 -12.34 -8.58
N ALA A 12 11.97 -12.67 -8.92
CA ALA A 12 12.87 -13.46 -8.08
C ALA A 12 13.25 -12.76 -6.76
N THR A 13 13.34 -11.43 -6.76
CA THR A 13 13.74 -10.64 -5.57
C THR A 13 12.62 -9.77 -5.02
N CYS A 14 11.63 -9.44 -5.84
CA CYS A 14 10.44 -8.67 -5.45
C CYS A 14 9.22 -9.52 -5.75
N ARG A 15 8.74 -10.30 -4.78
CA ARG A 15 7.61 -11.20 -4.95
C ARG A 15 6.27 -10.47 -5.01
N ARG A 16 6.15 -9.34 -4.32
CA ARG A 16 4.91 -8.57 -4.24
C ARG A 16 5.15 -7.10 -4.57
N ILE A 17 4.45 -6.58 -5.57
CA ILE A 17 4.58 -5.18 -5.98
C ILE A 17 3.24 -4.48 -6.10
N VAL A 18 3.23 -3.18 -5.79
CA VAL A 18 2.10 -2.29 -6.05
C VAL A 18 2.43 -1.45 -7.28
N VAL A 19 1.52 -1.39 -8.25
CA VAL A 19 1.65 -0.57 -9.46
C VAL A 19 0.59 0.51 -9.42
N LYS A 20 1.01 1.77 -9.29
CA LYS A 20 0.13 2.93 -9.28
C LYS A 20 0.04 3.54 -10.66
N ILE A 21 -1.18 3.83 -11.09
CA ILE A 21 -1.50 4.47 -12.35
C ILE A 21 -2.20 5.80 -12.10
N GLY A 22 -1.62 6.89 -12.59
CA GLY A 22 -2.20 8.24 -12.54
C GLY A 22 -3.30 8.44 -13.59
N SER A 23 -4.22 9.37 -13.32
CA SER A 23 -5.35 9.65 -14.23
C SER A 23 -4.89 10.17 -15.60
N ALA A 24 -3.80 10.95 -15.63
CA ALA A 24 -3.24 11.49 -16.88
C ALA A 24 -2.74 10.42 -17.85
N LEU A 25 -2.32 9.26 -17.34
CA LEU A 25 -1.90 8.12 -18.16
C LEU A 25 -3.11 7.31 -18.64
N LEU A 26 -4.12 7.16 -17.80
CA LEU A 26 -5.23 6.25 -18.06
C LEU A 26 -6.36 6.87 -18.89
N VAL A 27 -6.63 8.15 -18.68
CA VAL A 27 -7.76 8.86 -19.24
C VAL A 27 -7.24 9.92 -20.20
N ASP A 28 -7.74 9.93 -21.43
CA ASP A 28 -7.37 10.91 -22.44
C ASP A 28 -8.05 12.29 -22.21
N PRO A 29 -7.65 13.34 -22.94
CA PRO A 29 -8.29 14.65 -22.81
C PRO A 29 -9.78 14.66 -23.19
N ALA A 30 -10.23 13.74 -24.05
CA ALA A 30 -11.65 13.55 -24.37
C ALA A 30 -12.41 12.90 -23.18
N GLY A 31 -11.68 12.32 -22.22
CA GLY A 31 -12.15 11.63 -21.03
C GLY A 31 -12.61 10.20 -21.30
N ALA A 32 -12.05 9.57 -22.33
CA ALA A 32 -12.13 8.14 -22.56
C ALA A 32 -10.92 7.41 -21.95
N ILE A 33 -11.07 6.12 -21.65
CA ILE A 33 -9.93 5.28 -21.24
C ILE A 33 -9.04 5.05 -22.46
N ARG A 34 -7.72 5.17 -22.26
CA ARG A 34 -6.71 4.75 -23.23
C ARG A 34 -6.61 3.23 -23.25
N SER A 35 -7.60 2.56 -23.83
CA SER A 35 -7.77 1.09 -23.74
C SER A 35 -6.57 0.31 -24.28
N GLU A 36 -5.97 0.73 -25.40
CA GLU A 36 -4.77 0.07 -25.95
C GLU A 36 -3.58 0.16 -25.00
N TRP A 37 -3.36 1.33 -24.41
CA TRP A 37 -2.30 1.53 -23.43
C TRP A 37 -2.56 0.70 -22.17
N LEU A 38 -3.79 0.70 -21.65
CA LEU A 38 -4.18 -0.10 -20.49
C LEU A 38 -4.01 -1.61 -20.77
N ALA A 39 -4.38 -2.08 -21.96
CA ALA A 39 -4.17 -3.47 -22.38
C ALA A 39 -2.68 -3.85 -22.41
N SER A 40 -1.80 -2.92 -22.80
CA SER A 40 -0.34 -3.14 -22.74
C SER A 40 0.18 -3.25 -21.30
N VAL A 41 -0.37 -2.47 -20.36
CA VAL A 41 -0.05 -2.59 -18.93
C VAL A 41 -0.57 -3.90 -18.37
N VAL A 42 -1.78 -4.32 -18.73
CA VAL A 42 -2.34 -5.61 -18.33
C VAL A 42 -1.52 -6.77 -18.89
N ALA A 43 -0.94 -6.65 -20.08
CA ALA A 43 -0.01 -7.64 -20.62
C ALA A 43 1.27 -7.76 -19.77
N ASP A 44 1.85 -6.63 -19.32
CA ASP A 44 2.99 -6.63 -18.38
C ASP A 44 2.61 -7.31 -17.04
N ILE A 45 1.43 -6.98 -16.50
CA ILE A 45 0.91 -7.59 -15.27
C ILE A 45 0.74 -9.10 -15.45
N ALA A 46 0.18 -9.54 -16.58
CA ALA A 46 -0.04 -10.95 -16.88
C ALA A 46 1.29 -11.72 -16.95
N ALA A 47 2.31 -11.17 -17.62
CA ALA A 47 3.62 -11.80 -17.71
C ALA A 47 4.28 -11.95 -16.33
N ARG A 48 4.17 -10.93 -15.48
CA ARG A 48 4.70 -10.94 -14.11
C ARG A 48 3.94 -11.89 -13.19
N HIS A 49 2.61 -11.92 -13.32
CA HIS A 49 1.75 -12.84 -12.59
C HIS A 49 2.07 -14.30 -12.96
N ALA A 50 2.24 -14.61 -14.24
CA ALA A 50 2.67 -15.92 -14.72
C ALA A 50 4.07 -16.32 -14.20
N ALA A 51 4.95 -15.33 -13.97
CA ALA A 51 6.25 -15.53 -13.32
C ALA A 51 6.18 -15.66 -11.79
N GLY A 52 4.98 -15.71 -11.20
CA GLY A 52 4.75 -15.89 -9.77
C GLY A 52 4.77 -14.60 -8.93
N GLN A 53 4.83 -13.43 -9.58
CA GLN A 53 4.78 -12.13 -8.88
C GLN A 53 3.33 -11.78 -8.51
N GLN A 54 3.12 -11.39 -7.26
CA GLN A 54 1.84 -10.88 -6.76
C GLN A 54 1.72 -9.39 -7.06
N ILE A 55 0.72 -8.99 -7.84
CA ILE A 55 0.54 -7.61 -8.29
C ILE A 55 -0.71 -7.00 -7.66
N ILE A 56 -0.57 -5.78 -7.13
CA ILE A 56 -1.68 -4.93 -6.69
C ILE A 56 -1.69 -3.69 -7.58
N VAL A 57 -2.84 -3.31 -8.09
CA VAL A 57 -3.02 -2.10 -8.89
C VAL A 57 -3.64 -1.01 -8.04
N VAL A 58 -3.08 0.21 -8.08
CA VAL A 58 -3.71 1.42 -7.55
C VAL A 58 -4.05 2.33 -8.73
N SER A 59 -5.32 2.39 -9.13
CA SER A 59 -5.74 3.05 -10.35
C SER A 59 -6.52 4.33 -10.05
N SER A 60 -6.04 5.45 -10.56
CA SER A 60 -6.80 6.70 -10.59
C SER A 60 -7.77 6.71 -11.78
N GLY A 61 -8.51 7.83 -11.97
CA GLY A 61 -9.25 8.10 -13.21
C GLY A 61 -10.78 8.07 -13.08
N ALA A 62 -11.33 7.60 -11.96
CA ALA A 62 -12.77 7.54 -11.74
C ALA A 62 -13.46 8.90 -11.95
N ILE A 63 -12.99 9.96 -11.27
CA ILE A 63 -13.56 11.31 -11.41
C ILE A 63 -13.54 11.78 -12.87
N ALA A 64 -12.41 11.63 -13.58
CA ALA A 64 -12.28 12.09 -14.96
C ALA A 64 -13.28 11.37 -15.90
N LEU A 65 -13.46 10.06 -15.72
CA LEU A 65 -14.39 9.25 -16.51
C LEU A 65 -15.86 9.61 -16.21
N GLY A 66 -16.22 9.73 -14.94
CA GLY A 66 -17.60 10.05 -14.57
C GLY A 66 -17.98 11.48 -14.90
N ALA A 67 -17.05 12.43 -14.78
CA ALA A 67 -17.26 13.81 -15.15
C ALA A 67 -17.73 13.96 -16.60
N ARG A 68 -17.11 13.21 -17.53
CA ARG A 68 -17.56 13.20 -18.93
C ARG A 68 -18.94 12.59 -19.11
N ARG A 69 -19.19 11.45 -18.46
CA ARG A 69 -20.50 10.79 -18.53
C ARG A 69 -21.64 11.64 -18.00
N LEU A 70 -21.36 12.48 -17.01
CA LEU A 70 -22.30 13.41 -16.40
C LEU A 70 -22.29 14.80 -17.05
N ALA A 71 -21.46 15.03 -18.07
CA ALA A 71 -21.25 16.34 -18.70
C ALA A 71 -20.90 17.46 -17.69
N LEU A 72 -20.20 17.12 -16.60
CA LEU A 72 -19.85 18.08 -15.55
C LEU A 72 -18.71 19.02 -16.02
N PRO A 73 -18.79 20.33 -15.73
CA PRO A 73 -17.75 21.27 -16.08
C PRO A 73 -16.45 21.01 -15.28
N LYS A 74 -15.35 21.61 -15.73
CA LYS A 74 -14.04 21.53 -15.04
C LYS A 74 -13.55 20.10 -14.74
N GLY A 75 -13.95 19.13 -15.57
CA GLY A 75 -13.59 17.72 -15.39
C GLY A 75 -14.13 17.10 -14.09
N GLY A 76 -15.31 17.56 -13.63
CA GLY A 76 -15.97 17.04 -12.44
C GLY A 76 -15.36 17.53 -11.12
N ARG A 77 -14.39 18.45 -11.16
CA ARG A 77 -13.78 19.05 -9.95
C ARG A 77 -14.26 20.48 -9.73
N GLY A 78 -15.47 20.79 -10.18
CA GLY A 78 -16.09 22.10 -10.00
C GLY A 78 -16.49 22.38 -8.55
N SER A 79 -16.88 21.34 -7.83
CA SER A 79 -17.22 21.32 -6.41
C SER A 79 -16.84 19.96 -5.80
N LEU A 80 -16.95 19.82 -4.47
CA LEU A 80 -16.81 18.54 -3.78
C LEU A 80 -17.85 17.54 -4.30
N ASP A 81 -19.11 17.98 -4.34
CA ASP A 81 -20.25 17.15 -4.71
C ASP A 81 -20.14 16.65 -6.16
N ASP A 82 -19.69 17.52 -7.08
CA ASP A 82 -19.39 17.12 -8.46
C ASP A 82 -18.32 16.03 -8.53
N ALA A 83 -17.27 16.15 -7.70
CA ALA A 83 -16.17 15.21 -7.70
C ALA A 83 -16.60 13.85 -7.15
N GLN A 84 -17.40 13.85 -6.08
CA GLN A 84 -17.96 12.65 -5.48
C GLN A 84 -18.95 11.96 -6.44
N ALA A 85 -19.85 12.72 -7.07
CA ALA A 85 -20.80 12.19 -8.06
C ALA A 85 -20.08 11.62 -9.29
N ALA A 86 -19.08 12.36 -9.82
CA ALA A 86 -18.24 11.90 -10.90
C ALA A 86 -17.46 10.63 -10.52
N ALA A 87 -16.88 10.57 -9.32
CA ALA A 87 -16.19 9.36 -8.86
C ALA A 87 -17.13 8.15 -8.80
N ALA A 88 -18.32 8.30 -8.22
CA ALA A 88 -19.30 7.22 -8.11
C ALA A 88 -19.68 6.64 -9.49
N VAL A 89 -19.94 7.51 -10.48
CA VAL A 89 -20.27 7.08 -11.85
C VAL A 89 -19.06 6.49 -12.57
N GLY A 90 -17.91 7.15 -12.49
CA GLY A 90 -16.73 6.74 -13.22
C GLY A 90 -16.04 5.50 -12.64
N GLN A 91 -16.20 5.23 -11.34
CA GLN A 91 -15.62 4.05 -10.72
C GLN A 91 -16.23 2.75 -11.28
N ILE A 92 -17.51 2.75 -11.65
CA ILE A 92 -18.15 1.60 -12.33
C ILE A 92 -17.44 1.34 -13.67
N ALA A 93 -17.24 2.40 -14.45
CA ALA A 93 -16.55 2.33 -15.74
C ALA A 93 -15.13 1.79 -15.60
N LEU A 94 -14.39 2.34 -14.64
CA LEU A 94 -13.01 1.99 -14.36
C LEU A 94 -12.89 0.51 -13.99
N SER A 95 -13.73 0.05 -13.06
CA SER A 95 -13.77 -1.34 -12.62
C SER A 95 -14.12 -2.30 -13.76
N GLN A 96 -15.06 -1.94 -14.64
CA GLN A 96 -15.43 -2.75 -15.81
C GLN A 96 -14.24 -2.94 -16.77
N HIS A 97 -13.48 -1.89 -17.07
CA HIS A 97 -12.33 -2.00 -17.98
C HIS A 97 -11.22 -2.85 -17.39
N TRP A 98 -10.91 -2.67 -16.10
CA TRP A 98 -9.92 -3.51 -15.42
C TRP A 98 -10.34 -4.96 -15.36
N ALA A 99 -11.59 -5.25 -14.95
CA ALA A 99 -12.09 -6.62 -14.86
C ALA A 99 -12.14 -7.31 -16.23
N GLY A 100 -12.56 -6.60 -17.28
CA GLY A 100 -12.59 -7.12 -18.64
C GLY A 100 -11.20 -7.49 -19.15
N LEU A 101 -10.25 -6.55 -19.11
CA LEU A 101 -8.90 -6.78 -19.64
C LEU A 101 -8.10 -7.82 -18.83
N LEU A 102 -8.24 -7.83 -17.49
CA LEU A 102 -7.64 -8.89 -16.68
C LEU A 102 -8.29 -10.25 -16.97
N GLY A 103 -9.61 -10.29 -17.16
CA GLY A 103 -10.38 -11.48 -17.50
C GLY A 103 -9.98 -12.09 -18.85
N GLU A 104 -9.70 -11.26 -19.87
CA GLU A 104 -9.15 -11.70 -21.16
C GLU A 104 -7.78 -12.40 -21.03
N ARG A 105 -7.05 -12.13 -19.95
CA ARG A 105 -5.79 -12.80 -19.59
C ARG A 105 -5.96 -13.93 -18.58
N GLY A 106 -7.20 -14.34 -18.28
CA GLY A 106 -7.50 -15.39 -17.31
C GLY A 106 -7.26 -15.00 -15.84
N MET A 107 -7.08 -13.72 -15.55
CA MET A 107 -6.88 -13.21 -14.19
C MET A 107 -8.17 -12.63 -13.62
N THR A 108 -8.44 -12.92 -12.35
CA THR A 108 -9.56 -12.31 -11.63
C THR A 108 -9.15 -10.97 -11.03
N ALA A 109 -9.96 -9.94 -11.26
CA ALA A 109 -9.83 -8.65 -10.58
C ALA A 109 -10.65 -8.64 -9.28
N ALA A 110 -10.17 -7.98 -8.24
CA ALA A 110 -10.96 -7.65 -7.05
C ALA A 110 -10.92 -6.16 -6.76
N GLN A 111 -12.10 -5.53 -6.69
CA GLN A 111 -12.19 -4.12 -6.33
C GLN A 111 -12.02 -3.92 -4.83
N MET A 112 -11.22 -2.93 -4.44
CA MET A 112 -11.21 -2.38 -3.09
C MET A 112 -11.24 -0.85 -3.16
N LEU A 113 -12.12 -0.24 -2.38
CA LEU A 113 -12.20 1.22 -2.22
C LEU A 113 -11.80 1.56 -0.79
N LEU A 114 -10.81 2.42 -0.64
CA LEU A 114 -10.22 2.77 0.66
C LEU A 114 -9.95 4.28 0.70
N THR A 115 -10.03 4.86 1.88
CA THR A 115 -9.52 6.21 2.15
C THR A 115 -8.14 6.11 2.81
N LEU A 116 -7.36 7.19 2.80
CA LEU A 116 -6.13 7.24 3.61
C LEU A 116 -6.43 6.98 5.10
N ASP A 117 -7.55 7.50 5.61
CA ASP A 117 -8.01 7.29 6.99
C ASP A 117 -8.29 5.82 7.34
N ASP A 118 -8.64 4.99 6.36
CA ASP A 118 -8.79 3.55 6.55
C ASP A 118 -7.45 2.86 6.79
N LEU A 119 -6.37 3.42 6.25
CA LEU A 119 -5.01 2.90 6.37
C LEU A 119 -4.23 3.53 7.53
N GLU A 120 -4.69 4.67 8.06
CA GLU A 120 -4.11 5.31 9.25
C GLU A 120 -4.81 4.87 10.55
N ASN A 121 -6.09 4.51 10.48
CA ASN A 121 -6.80 3.89 11.59
C ASN A 121 -6.42 2.41 11.72
N ARG A 122 -5.83 2.02 12.84
CA ARG A 122 -5.29 0.66 13.04
C ARG A 122 -6.31 -0.45 12.86
N ARG A 123 -7.53 -0.29 13.37
CA ARG A 123 -8.57 -1.32 13.27
C ARG A 123 -8.98 -1.54 11.81
N ARG A 124 -9.17 -0.44 11.06
CA ARG A 124 -9.50 -0.49 9.63
C ARG A 124 -8.32 -0.99 8.80
N TYR A 125 -7.10 -0.60 9.15
CA TYR A 125 -5.86 -1.09 8.56
C TYR A 125 -5.74 -2.62 8.67
N LEU A 126 -5.99 -3.20 9.86
CA LEU A 126 -5.95 -4.65 10.06
C LEU A 126 -7.00 -5.41 9.22
N ASN A 127 -8.13 -4.77 8.91
CA ASN A 127 -9.13 -5.33 8.00
C ASN A 127 -8.63 -5.26 6.55
N ALA A 128 -8.17 -4.10 6.10
CA ALA A 128 -7.64 -3.93 4.75
C ALA A 128 -6.47 -4.88 4.45
N ALA A 129 -5.50 -4.98 5.37
CA ALA A 129 -4.34 -5.86 5.25
C ALA A 129 -4.75 -7.35 5.19
N ALA A 130 -5.71 -7.78 6.00
CA ALA A 130 -6.19 -9.16 5.99
C ALA A 130 -6.93 -9.51 4.68
N THR A 131 -7.76 -8.59 4.17
CA THR A 131 -8.44 -8.76 2.88
C THR A 131 -7.42 -8.84 1.74
N LEU A 132 -6.44 -7.94 1.70
CA LEU A 132 -5.38 -7.95 0.70
C LEU A 132 -4.61 -9.28 0.72
N GLU A 133 -4.19 -9.74 1.89
CA GLU A 133 -3.48 -11.02 2.01
C GLU A 133 -4.32 -12.19 1.48
N ARG A 134 -5.62 -12.22 1.81
CA ARG A 134 -6.51 -13.29 1.32
C ARG A 134 -6.69 -13.25 -0.19
N LEU A 135 -6.89 -12.08 -0.78
CA LEU A 135 -7.02 -11.93 -2.24
C LEU A 135 -5.76 -12.40 -2.97
N LEU A 136 -4.59 -11.99 -2.48
CA LEU A 136 -3.30 -12.37 -3.08
C LEU A 136 -3.02 -13.87 -2.93
N ALA A 137 -3.42 -14.48 -1.81
CA ALA A 137 -3.33 -15.93 -1.61
C ALA A 137 -4.26 -16.72 -2.55
N LEU A 138 -5.34 -16.11 -3.03
CA LEU A 138 -6.25 -16.67 -4.04
C LEU A 138 -5.77 -16.42 -5.48
N GLY A 139 -4.61 -15.76 -5.66
CA GLY A 139 -4.07 -15.43 -6.99
C GLY A 139 -4.81 -14.28 -7.71
N VAL A 140 -5.70 -13.57 -7.02
CA VAL A 140 -6.48 -12.45 -7.54
C VAL A 140 -5.59 -11.20 -7.63
N VAL A 141 -5.85 -10.34 -8.62
CA VAL A 141 -5.21 -9.01 -8.75
C VAL A 141 -6.13 -7.96 -8.11
N PRO A 142 -5.78 -7.40 -6.93
CA PRO A 142 -6.57 -6.32 -6.34
C PRO A 142 -6.40 -5.04 -7.17
N VAL A 143 -7.51 -4.41 -7.51
CA VAL A 143 -7.58 -3.11 -8.19
C VAL A 143 -8.19 -2.12 -7.21
N ILE A 144 -7.34 -1.25 -6.69
CA ILE A 144 -7.64 -0.35 -5.59
C ILE A 144 -7.76 1.08 -6.12
N ASN A 145 -8.74 1.82 -5.64
CA ASN A 145 -8.81 3.26 -5.81
C ASN A 145 -9.22 3.92 -4.49
N GLU A 146 -9.01 5.22 -4.39
CA GLU A 146 -9.56 6.01 -3.30
C GLU A 146 -11.10 5.93 -3.30
N ASN A 147 -11.72 5.84 -2.12
CA ASN A 147 -13.18 5.91 -2.00
C ASN A 147 -13.64 7.37 -2.08
N ASP A 148 -13.42 7.98 -3.24
CA ASP A 148 -13.67 9.40 -3.50
C ASP A 148 -15.13 9.81 -3.18
N SER A 149 -16.10 8.89 -3.32
CA SER A 149 -17.53 9.15 -3.05
C SER A 149 -17.84 9.48 -1.58
N VAL A 150 -16.96 9.14 -0.66
CA VAL A 150 -17.10 9.40 0.79
C VAL A 150 -15.91 10.19 1.36
N ALA A 151 -14.99 10.64 0.49
CA ALA A 151 -13.85 11.46 0.88
C ALA A 151 -14.30 12.91 1.16
N THR A 152 -13.72 13.53 2.19
CA THR A 152 -14.00 14.93 2.58
C THR A 152 -12.97 15.89 1.97
N THR A 153 -13.26 17.21 1.98
CA THR A 153 -12.34 18.27 1.49
C THR A 153 -10.97 18.30 2.20
N GLU A 154 -10.92 17.82 3.45
CA GLU A 154 -9.69 17.71 4.25
C GLU A 154 -8.75 16.63 3.69
N ILE A 155 -9.33 15.63 3.00
CA ILE A 155 -8.64 14.59 2.27
C ILE A 155 -8.48 15.07 0.84
N ARG A 156 -7.28 15.52 0.48
CA ARG A 156 -7.00 16.01 -0.88
C ARG A 156 -7.30 14.90 -1.90
N PHE A 157 -8.30 15.13 -2.77
CA PHE A 157 -8.63 14.21 -3.85
C PHE A 157 -7.41 13.76 -4.66
N GLY A 158 -7.27 12.45 -4.82
CA GLY A 158 -6.37 11.88 -5.80
C GLY A 158 -4.90 11.85 -5.38
N ASP A 159 -4.62 11.77 -4.08
CA ASP A 159 -3.27 11.43 -3.60
C ASP A 159 -3.01 9.91 -3.63
N ASN A 160 -3.29 9.32 -4.80
CA ASN A 160 -3.10 7.89 -5.03
C ASN A 160 -1.61 7.49 -4.94
N ASP A 161 -0.67 8.44 -4.97
CA ASP A 161 0.75 8.18 -4.71
C ASP A 161 0.95 7.75 -3.24
N ARG A 162 0.39 8.50 -2.28
CA ARG A 162 0.39 8.11 -0.86
C ARG A 162 -0.44 6.87 -0.59
N LEU A 163 -1.61 6.75 -1.24
CA LEU A 163 -2.43 5.54 -1.13
C LEU A 163 -1.62 4.31 -1.54
N ALA A 164 -0.92 4.36 -2.68
CA ALA A 164 -0.07 3.26 -3.13
C ALA A 164 1.05 2.91 -2.16
N ALA A 165 1.70 3.89 -1.54
CA ALA A 165 2.71 3.65 -0.51
C ALA A 165 2.10 2.97 0.74
N ARG A 166 0.93 3.43 1.20
CA ARG A 166 0.21 2.84 2.34
C ARG A 166 -0.33 1.44 2.04
N ILE A 167 -0.79 1.20 0.83
CA ILE A 167 -1.16 -0.16 0.35
C ILE A 167 0.08 -1.05 0.31
N GLY A 168 1.23 -0.53 -0.16
CA GLY A 168 2.50 -1.24 -0.12
C GLY A 168 2.86 -1.67 1.30
N GLN A 169 2.67 -0.80 2.28
CA GLN A 169 2.83 -1.12 3.70
C GLN A 169 1.83 -2.20 4.17
N ALA A 170 0.52 -2.01 3.92
CA ALA A 170 -0.54 -2.93 4.35
C ALA A 170 -0.38 -4.33 3.75
N ALA A 171 0.01 -4.39 2.48
CA ALA A 171 0.26 -5.62 1.76
C ALA A 171 1.67 -6.17 1.99
N ARG A 172 2.55 -5.49 2.74
CA ARG A 172 3.97 -5.88 2.88
C ARG A 172 4.64 -6.12 1.52
N ALA A 173 4.38 -5.22 0.58
CA ALA A 173 4.99 -5.28 -0.74
C ALA A 173 6.50 -5.06 -0.64
N ASP A 174 7.25 -5.75 -1.49
CA ASP A 174 8.69 -5.56 -1.64
C ASP A 174 8.96 -4.22 -2.35
N ALA A 175 8.06 -3.82 -3.26
CA ALA A 175 8.17 -2.56 -3.97
C ALA A 175 6.84 -1.89 -4.36
N VAL A 176 6.91 -0.58 -4.58
CA VAL A 176 5.86 0.24 -5.18
C VAL A 176 6.41 0.87 -6.46
N VAL A 177 5.67 0.82 -7.56
CA VAL A 177 5.99 1.47 -8.82
C VAL A 177 4.97 2.56 -9.07
N LEU A 178 5.42 3.81 -9.16
CA LEU A 178 4.60 4.94 -9.56
C LEU A 178 4.81 5.17 -11.07
N LEU A 179 3.82 4.78 -11.87
CA LEU A 179 3.78 5.16 -13.28
C LEU A 179 3.38 6.63 -13.38
N SER A 180 4.25 7.46 -13.96
CA SER A 180 4.04 8.91 -14.11
C SER A 180 4.17 9.37 -15.55
N ASP A 181 3.72 10.59 -15.79
CA ASP A 181 4.04 11.42 -16.96
C ASP A 181 5.47 11.99 -16.98
N VAL A 182 6.29 11.68 -15.96
CA VAL A 182 7.70 12.05 -15.87
C VAL A 182 8.58 10.81 -15.79
N ASP A 183 9.83 10.93 -16.23
CA ASP A 183 10.79 9.81 -16.19
C ASP A 183 11.23 9.43 -14.77
N GLY A 184 11.18 10.36 -13.82
CA GLY A 184 11.67 10.18 -12.46
C GLY A 184 12.01 11.52 -11.79
N LEU A 185 12.79 11.48 -10.72
CA LEU A 185 13.33 12.65 -10.04
C LEU A 185 14.55 13.17 -10.80
N TYR A 186 14.60 14.48 -11.05
CA TYR A 186 15.76 15.15 -11.64
C TYR A 186 16.46 16.04 -10.60
N THR A 187 17.75 16.33 -10.82
CA THR A 187 18.54 17.23 -9.95
C THR A 187 18.01 18.67 -9.93
N ALA A 188 17.31 19.08 -10.99
CA ALA A 188 16.56 20.32 -11.13
C ALA A 188 15.39 20.10 -12.11
N ASN A 189 14.51 21.08 -12.32
CA ASN A 189 13.44 20.95 -13.31
C ASN A 189 14.02 20.87 -14.74
N PRO A 190 13.87 19.75 -15.47
CA PRO A 190 14.48 19.57 -16.78
C PRO A 190 13.86 20.44 -17.88
N HIS A 191 12.69 21.04 -17.64
CA HIS A 191 12.08 21.96 -18.59
C HIS A 191 12.69 23.37 -18.54
N SER A 192 13.29 23.76 -17.40
CA SER A 192 13.88 25.09 -17.21
C SER A 192 15.39 25.05 -17.05
N ASN A 193 15.98 23.90 -16.73
CA ASN A 193 17.41 23.70 -16.61
C ASN A 193 17.87 22.56 -17.53
N PRO A 194 18.60 22.86 -18.63
CA PRO A 194 19.09 21.84 -19.55
C PRO A 194 20.16 20.92 -18.94
N ASP A 195 20.83 21.34 -17.87
CA ASP A 195 21.83 20.55 -17.15
C ASP A 195 21.20 19.60 -16.11
N ALA A 196 19.86 19.58 -16.01
CA ALA A 196 19.16 18.68 -15.10
C ALA A 196 19.39 17.23 -15.53
N THR A 197 19.84 16.39 -14.58
CA THR A 197 20.10 14.98 -14.82
C THR A 197 19.16 14.12 -13.99
N LEU A 198 18.78 12.96 -14.53
CA LEU A 198 17.92 12.00 -13.85
C LEU A 198 18.65 11.37 -12.67
N VAL A 199 18.07 11.47 -11.48
CA VAL A 199 18.56 10.80 -10.28
C VAL A 199 18.12 9.34 -10.35
N ARG A 200 19.05 8.41 -10.55
CA ARG A 200 18.71 6.98 -10.73
C ARG A 200 18.48 6.23 -9.42
N ASP A 201 19.25 6.55 -8.39
CA ASP A 201 19.26 5.83 -7.11
C ASP A 201 19.25 6.78 -5.92
N VAL A 202 18.26 6.62 -5.05
CA VAL A 202 18.11 7.39 -3.81
C VAL A 202 18.15 6.41 -2.63
N LYS A 203 19.30 6.35 -1.96
CA LYS A 203 19.49 5.48 -0.79
C LYS A 203 18.84 6.04 0.49
N ARG A 204 18.71 7.36 0.56
CA ARG A 204 18.12 8.08 1.70
C ARG A 204 17.49 9.35 1.18
N ILE A 205 16.29 9.65 1.67
CA ILE A 205 15.59 10.91 1.42
C ILE A 205 16.04 11.90 2.50
N ASP A 206 16.91 12.84 2.13
CA ASP A 206 17.40 13.92 2.99
C ASP A 206 16.98 15.30 2.45
N ALA A 207 17.45 16.37 3.07
CA ALA A 207 17.10 17.73 2.70
C ALA A 207 17.45 18.06 1.23
N ALA A 208 18.50 17.45 0.67
CA ALA A 208 18.87 17.67 -0.73
C ALA A 208 17.84 17.04 -1.68
N ILE A 209 17.40 15.82 -1.40
CA ILE A 209 16.34 15.15 -2.17
C ILE A 209 15.01 15.91 -2.07
N LEU A 210 14.67 16.41 -0.88
CA LEU A 210 13.46 17.22 -0.69
C LEU A 210 13.52 18.52 -1.51
N ALA A 211 14.66 19.22 -1.50
CA ALA A 211 14.85 20.44 -2.28
C ALA A 211 14.72 20.22 -3.80
N MET A 212 15.10 19.04 -4.32
CA MET A 212 14.92 18.69 -5.73
C MET A 212 13.43 18.60 -6.13
N ALA A 213 12.53 18.30 -5.19
CA ALA A 213 11.10 18.23 -5.43
C ALA A 213 10.42 19.62 -5.46
N ASP A 214 11.06 20.60 -4.82
CA ASP A 214 10.54 21.97 -4.63
C ASP A 214 10.89 22.93 -5.77
N GLY A 215 11.46 22.43 -6.87
CA GLY A 215 12.03 23.18 -8.00
C GLY A 215 11.06 23.99 -8.88
N GLY A 216 10.14 24.75 -8.27
CA GLY A 216 9.42 25.84 -8.93
C GLY A 216 8.26 25.42 -9.83
N SER A 217 7.63 24.26 -9.62
CA SER A 217 6.37 23.97 -10.30
C SER A 217 5.31 25.00 -9.89
N GLY A 218 5.07 26.00 -10.74
CA GLY A 218 4.10 27.08 -10.58
C GLY A 218 2.63 26.64 -10.49
N SER A 219 2.36 25.34 -10.37
CA SER A 219 1.08 24.79 -9.94
C SER A 219 1.18 24.46 -8.45
N GLY A 220 0.81 25.41 -7.59
CA GLY A 220 0.88 25.27 -6.14
C GLY A 220 0.27 23.95 -5.67
N MET A 221 0.99 23.23 -4.80
CA MET A 221 0.49 22.15 -3.92
C MET A 221 -0.63 21.26 -4.48
N GLY A 222 -0.60 20.91 -5.76
CA GLY A 222 -1.57 20.01 -6.39
C GLY A 222 -1.37 18.57 -5.93
N SER A 223 -2.45 17.79 -5.86
CA SER A 223 -2.37 16.33 -5.73
C SER A 223 -1.71 15.77 -7.00
N GLY A 224 -0.51 15.17 -6.84
CA GLY A 224 0.20 14.48 -7.95
C GLY A 224 1.52 15.09 -8.41
N GLY A 225 2.05 16.16 -7.80
CA GLY A 225 3.37 16.71 -8.12
C GLY A 225 4.56 15.84 -7.64
N MET A 226 5.79 16.26 -7.95
CA MET A 226 7.00 15.56 -7.48
C MET A 226 7.07 15.48 -5.96
N GLY A 227 6.65 16.53 -5.25
CA GLY A 227 6.54 16.52 -3.78
C GLY A 227 5.68 15.36 -3.24
N SER A 228 4.54 15.03 -3.88
CA SER A 228 3.72 13.90 -3.43
C SER A 228 4.39 12.54 -3.68
N LYS A 229 5.14 12.42 -4.78
CA LYS A 229 5.91 11.21 -5.08
C LYS A 229 7.06 10.99 -4.10
N ILE A 230 7.75 12.05 -3.69
CA ILE A 230 8.77 11.98 -2.64
C ILE A 230 8.16 11.64 -1.28
N GLU A 231 6.97 12.16 -0.98
CA GLU A 231 6.25 11.78 0.24
C GLU A 231 5.88 10.29 0.23
N ALA A 232 5.33 9.80 -0.89
CA ALA A 232 5.05 8.38 -1.08
C ALA A 232 6.34 7.53 -0.95
N ALA A 233 7.46 7.99 -1.52
CA ALA A 233 8.76 7.34 -1.38
C ALA A 233 9.20 7.27 0.09
N ARG A 234 8.98 8.34 0.87
CA ARG A 234 9.29 8.36 2.30
C ARG A 234 8.45 7.37 3.08
N ILE A 235 7.15 7.30 2.81
CA ILE A 235 6.24 6.33 3.44
C ILE A 235 6.67 4.90 3.11
N ALA A 236 6.88 4.58 1.82
CA ALA A 236 7.25 3.25 1.37
C ALA A 236 8.61 2.81 1.92
N THR A 237 9.66 3.63 1.76
CA THR A 237 11.01 3.28 2.20
C THR A 237 11.12 3.19 3.72
N GLY A 238 10.39 4.02 4.46
CA GLY A 238 10.25 3.94 5.91
C GLY A 238 9.51 2.69 6.41
N ALA A 239 8.68 2.08 5.57
CA ALA A 239 8.02 0.79 5.83
C ALA A 239 8.88 -0.42 5.39
N GLY A 240 10.06 -0.19 4.83
CA GLY A 240 10.93 -1.25 4.31
C GLY A 240 10.58 -1.70 2.89
N THR A 241 9.84 -0.89 2.13
CA THR A 241 9.41 -1.16 0.75
C THR A 241 10.18 -0.25 -0.21
N HIS A 242 10.72 -0.80 -1.30
CA HIS A 242 11.34 0.01 -2.35
C HIS A 242 10.27 0.83 -3.08
N LEU A 243 10.64 2.00 -3.63
CA LEU A 243 9.74 2.73 -4.51
C LEU A 243 10.46 3.13 -5.80
N ALA A 244 9.82 2.95 -6.95
CA ALA A 244 10.30 3.47 -8.22
C ALA A 244 9.35 4.52 -8.79
N ILE A 245 9.91 5.57 -9.37
CA ILE A 245 9.19 6.51 -10.25
C ILE A 245 9.69 6.27 -11.65
N ILE A 246 8.77 5.93 -12.56
CA ILE A 246 9.10 5.63 -13.96
C ILE A 246 8.06 6.25 -14.89
N SER A 247 8.46 6.45 -16.14
CA SER A 247 7.53 6.93 -17.17
C SER A 247 6.51 5.85 -17.53
N GLY A 248 5.24 6.22 -17.48
CA GLY A 248 4.11 5.43 -17.98
C GLY A 248 3.61 5.88 -19.34
N LEU A 249 4.23 6.88 -19.98
CA LEU A 249 3.74 7.46 -21.24
C LEU A 249 3.80 6.49 -22.43
N THR A 250 4.63 5.46 -22.32
CA THR A 250 4.83 4.49 -23.38
C THR A 250 4.12 3.17 -23.10
N PRO A 251 3.68 2.42 -24.13
CA PRO A 251 3.12 1.09 -23.97
C PRO A 251 4.08 0.13 -23.27
N SER A 252 3.55 -0.80 -22.48
CA SER A 252 4.31 -1.80 -21.68
C SER A 252 5.40 -1.16 -20.80
N PRO A 253 5.05 -0.21 -19.93
CA PRO A 253 6.02 0.58 -19.18
C PRO A 253 6.84 -0.25 -18.19
N LEU A 254 6.30 -1.34 -17.63
CA LEU A 254 7.04 -2.19 -16.69
C LEU A 254 8.12 -3.00 -17.43
N SER A 255 7.76 -3.57 -18.57
CA SER A 255 8.70 -4.33 -19.42
C SER A 255 9.79 -3.43 -20.00
N ARG A 256 9.44 -2.20 -20.40
CA ARG A 256 10.42 -1.21 -20.87
C ARG A 256 11.40 -0.84 -19.78
N TRP A 257 10.91 -0.54 -18.58
CA TRP A 257 11.75 -0.18 -17.45
C TRP A 257 12.73 -1.29 -17.04
N GLU A 258 12.31 -2.55 -17.14
CA GLU A 258 13.19 -3.70 -16.92
C GLU A 258 14.33 -3.77 -17.95
N THR A 259 14.10 -3.31 -19.18
CA THR A 259 15.09 -3.32 -20.27
C THR A 259 16.01 -2.10 -20.25
N ASP A 260 15.45 -0.90 -20.11
CA ASP A 260 16.19 0.37 -20.24
C ASP A 260 16.72 0.91 -18.89
N GLY A 261 16.17 0.43 -17.77
CA GLY A 261 16.50 0.88 -16.43
C GLY A 261 16.21 2.37 -16.18
N LYS A 262 15.42 3.04 -17.03
CA LYS A 262 15.17 4.48 -16.94
C LYS A 262 14.14 4.77 -15.87
N GLY A 263 14.60 5.36 -14.76
CA GLY A 263 13.75 5.74 -13.65
C GLY A 263 14.54 6.18 -12.43
N THR A 264 13.83 6.49 -11.35
CA THR A 264 14.42 6.73 -10.03
C THR A 264 13.97 5.65 -9.06
N ILE A 265 14.92 4.96 -8.43
CA ILE A 265 14.65 3.98 -7.37
C ILE A 265 15.02 4.57 -6.01
N PHE A 266 14.05 4.57 -5.10
CA PHE A 266 14.19 4.85 -3.68
C PHE A 266 14.35 3.53 -2.93
N HIS A 267 15.46 3.39 -2.21
CA HIS A 267 15.81 2.14 -1.56
C HIS A 267 15.14 2.00 -0.19
N ALA A 268 14.58 0.83 0.07
CA ALA A 268 14.01 0.49 1.37
C ALA A 268 15.04 0.68 2.50
N GLN A 269 14.59 1.21 3.63
CA GLN A 269 15.42 1.25 4.83
C GLN A 269 15.45 -0.13 5.49
N SER A 270 16.60 -0.54 6.04
CA SER A 270 16.83 -1.88 6.60
C SER A 270 15.74 -2.31 7.60
N GLY A 271 15.15 -3.50 7.36
CA GLY A 271 13.80 -3.90 7.76
C GLY A 271 13.45 -4.02 9.24
N ASN A 272 14.42 -4.09 10.16
CA ASN A 272 14.09 -4.12 11.60
C ASN A 272 13.75 -2.72 12.14
N ARG A 273 14.35 -1.66 11.58
CA ARG A 273 14.12 -0.28 12.04
C ARG A 273 12.78 0.27 11.53
N ALA A 274 12.33 -0.13 10.34
CA ALA A 274 11.06 0.25 9.73
C ALA A 274 9.84 -0.28 10.53
N ARG A 275 9.78 -1.60 10.78
CA ARG A 275 8.74 -2.23 11.59
C ARG A 275 8.77 -1.74 13.04
N LYS A 276 9.97 -1.60 13.64
CA LYS A 276 10.13 -0.96 14.96
C LYS A 276 9.62 0.47 14.93
N SER A 277 9.90 1.28 13.90
CA SER A 277 9.42 2.67 13.85
C SER A 277 7.89 2.79 13.77
N TRP A 278 7.23 1.89 13.03
CA TRP A 278 5.76 1.91 12.92
C TRP A 278 5.06 1.40 14.20
N LEU A 279 5.56 0.32 14.82
CA LEU A 279 4.99 -0.23 16.05
C LEU A 279 5.48 0.47 17.34
N ALA A 280 6.66 1.09 17.32
CA ALA A 280 7.28 1.74 18.48
C ALA A 280 7.23 3.28 18.45
N GLY A 281 6.76 3.90 17.36
CA GLY A 281 6.70 5.35 17.23
C GLY A 281 5.74 6.01 18.24
N ARG A 282 6.24 6.43 19.41
CA ARG A 282 5.54 7.22 20.46
C ARG A 282 4.19 6.65 20.93
N LEU A 283 4.05 5.33 21.00
CA LEU A 283 2.80 4.70 21.41
C LEU A 283 2.85 4.20 22.85
N THR A 284 1.94 4.71 23.66
CA THR A 284 1.59 4.16 24.97
C THR A 284 0.92 2.81 24.76
N THR A 285 1.56 1.75 25.22
CA THR A 285 0.96 0.43 25.31
C THR A 285 -0.36 0.51 26.09
N ARG A 286 -1.45 -0.07 25.57
CA ARG A 286 -2.78 -0.07 26.22
C ARG A 286 -3.03 -1.28 27.12
N GLY A 287 -2.24 -2.34 26.92
CA GLY A 287 -2.30 -3.53 27.76
C GLY A 287 -1.18 -4.50 27.46
N THR A 288 -1.28 -5.65 28.10
CA THR A 288 -0.17 -6.58 28.25
C THR A 288 -0.70 -8.01 28.17
N ILE A 289 0.00 -8.85 27.42
CA ILE A 289 -0.29 -10.27 27.28
C ILE A 289 0.90 -11.08 27.81
N ILE A 290 0.64 -11.95 28.77
CA ILE A 290 1.63 -12.86 29.36
C ILE A 290 1.52 -14.20 28.63
N VAL A 291 2.65 -14.72 28.16
CA VAL A 291 2.69 -15.96 27.38
C VAL A 291 3.55 -17.02 28.05
N ASP A 292 3.27 -18.28 27.77
CA ASP A 292 4.12 -19.38 28.25
C ASP A 292 5.41 -19.53 27.44
N ALA A 293 6.31 -20.37 27.97
CA ALA A 293 7.61 -20.62 27.33
C ALA A 293 7.47 -21.23 25.93
N GLY A 294 6.39 -21.96 25.64
CA GLY A 294 6.11 -22.52 24.33
C GLY A 294 5.78 -21.43 23.31
N ALA A 295 4.88 -20.53 23.67
CA ALA A 295 4.57 -19.34 22.89
C ALA A 295 5.80 -18.44 22.73
N ALA A 296 6.54 -18.13 23.79
CA ALA A 296 7.76 -17.31 23.70
C ALA A 296 8.76 -17.87 22.67
N ARG A 297 9.01 -19.20 22.69
CA ARG A 297 9.84 -19.88 21.68
C ARG A 297 9.24 -19.81 20.27
N ALA A 298 7.93 -19.89 20.13
CA ALA A 298 7.26 -19.75 18.83
C ALA A 298 7.39 -18.33 18.27
N LEU A 299 7.24 -17.30 19.11
CA LEU A 299 7.41 -15.90 18.71
C LEU A 299 8.87 -15.64 18.28
N ALA A 300 9.85 -16.17 19.00
CA ALA A 300 11.26 -16.08 18.62
C ALA A 300 11.58 -16.73 17.26
N LYS A 301 10.77 -17.71 16.83
CA LYS A 301 10.85 -18.33 15.49
C LYS A 301 10.06 -17.57 14.42
N GLY A 302 9.44 -16.43 14.76
CA GLY A 302 8.64 -15.63 13.84
C GLY A 302 7.21 -16.10 13.65
N ASN A 303 6.66 -16.91 14.56
CA ASN A 303 5.25 -17.32 14.51
C ASN A 303 4.33 -16.27 15.15
N SER A 304 3.04 -16.35 14.82
CA SER A 304 2.00 -15.53 15.45
C SER A 304 1.76 -15.97 16.88
N LEU A 305 1.27 -15.05 17.74
CA LEU A 305 0.78 -15.39 19.06
C LEU A 305 -0.62 -16.00 18.94
N LEU A 306 -0.76 -17.28 19.25
CA LEU A 306 -2.05 -17.97 19.33
C LEU A 306 -2.60 -17.91 20.76
N PRO A 307 -3.95 -17.91 20.95
CA PRO A 307 -4.55 -17.89 22.28
C PRO A 307 -4.11 -19.02 23.20
N ALA A 308 -3.83 -20.21 22.65
CA ALA A 308 -3.43 -21.40 23.40
C ALA A 308 -2.19 -21.20 24.30
N GLY A 309 -1.27 -20.30 23.91
CA GLY A 309 -0.06 -20.01 24.67
C GLY A 309 -0.16 -18.78 25.58
N VAL A 310 -1.35 -18.18 25.70
CA VAL A 310 -1.61 -17.01 26.56
C VAL A 310 -1.97 -17.46 27.98
N ARG A 311 -1.28 -16.91 28.96
CA ARG A 311 -1.47 -17.18 30.41
C ARG A 311 -2.22 -16.07 31.13
N GLY A 312 -2.13 -14.84 30.62
CA GLY A 312 -2.82 -13.71 31.22
C GLY A 312 -2.95 -12.55 30.26
N VAL A 313 -4.01 -11.78 30.43
CA VAL A 313 -4.29 -10.54 29.70
C VAL A 313 -4.56 -9.46 30.74
N THR A 314 -3.89 -8.32 30.62
CA THR A 314 -4.03 -7.19 31.55
C THR A 314 -4.13 -5.87 30.80
N GLY A 315 -4.75 -4.87 31.42
CA GLY A 315 -5.09 -3.59 30.79
C GLY A 315 -6.42 -3.63 30.04
N SER A 316 -6.79 -2.47 29.48
CA SER A 316 -8.01 -2.30 28.69
C SER A 316 -7.60 -1.80 27.32
N PHE A 317 -7.86 -2.64 26.31
CA PHE A 317 -7.47 -2.38 24.94
C PHE A 317 -8.53 -2.91 23.97
N ALA A 318 -8.64 -2.25 22.84
CA ALA A 318 -9.45 -2.69 21.72
C ALA A 318 -8.57 -3.33 20.63
N ARG A 319 -9.20 -4.03 19.70
CA ARG A 319 -8.55 -4.53 18.49
C ARG A 319 -7.85 -3.39 17.74
N GLY A 320 -6.59 -3.63 17.40
CA GLY A 320 -5.70 -2.66 16.79
C GLY A 320 -4.91 -1.81 17.79
N ASP A 321 -5.17 -1.90 19.10
CA ASP A 321 -4.31 -1.26 20.08
C ASP A 321 -2.96 -1.99 20.21
N VAL A 322 -1.95 -1.23 20.61
CA VAL A 322 -0.61 -1.76 20.88
C VAL A 322 -0.60 -2.44 22.24
N VAL A 323 -0.17 -3.70 22.24
CA VAL A 323 0.00 -4.52 23.43
C VAL A 323 1.45 -5.00 23.56
N ASP A 324 1.94 -5.03 24.79
CA ASP A 324 3.23 -5.63 25.12
C ASP A 324 3.05 -7.12 25.39
N ILE A 325 3.99 -7.93 24.91
CA ILE A 325 4.00 -9.37 25.13
C ILE A 325 5.16 -9.69 26.06
N LEU A 326 4.86 -10.33 27.18
CA LEU A 326 5.85 -10.73 28.18
C LEU A 326 5.90 -12.24 28.33
N ASP A 327 7.09 -12.75 28.66
CA ASP A 327 7.26 -14.11 29.14
C ASP A 327 6.79 -14.27 30.59
N VAL A 328 6.96 -15.47 31.14
CA VAL A 328 6.51 -15.83 32.49
C VAL A 328 7.35 -15.16 33.58
N GLU A 329 8.57 -14.72 33.25
CA GLU A 329 9.47 -13.95 34.10
C GLU A 329 9.13 -12.45 34.12
N GLY A 330 8.17 -12.02 33.29
CA GLY A 330 7.76 -10.62 33.19
C GLY A 330 8.74 -9.77 32.38
N GLN A 331 9.59 -10.39 31.56
CA GLN A 331 10.40 -9.69 30.58
C GLN A 331 9.58 -9.45 29.31
N ARG A 332 9.64 -8.21 28.80
CA ARG A 332 8.99 -7.85 27.56
C ARG A 332 9.78 -8.38 26.36
N ILE A 333 9.20 -9.36 25.67
CA ILE A 333 9.85 -10.05 24.54
C ILE A 333 9.39 -9.55 23.18
N ALA A 334 8.19 -8.99 23.09
CA ALA A 334 7.64 -8.47 21.85
C ALA A 334 6.59 -7.37 22.08
N ARG A 335 6.22 -6.70 20.99
CA ARG A 335 5.13 -5.73 20.93
C ARG A 335 4.35 -5.93 19.65
N GLY A 336 3.03 -5.83 19.69
CA GLY A 336 2.21 -5.96 18.47
C GLY A 336 0.82 -5.36 18.59
N LEU A 337 0.06 -5.47 17.51
CA LEU A 337 -1.34 -5.05 17.48
C LEU A 337 -2.25 -6.20 17.89
N ALA A 338 -3.15 -5.94 18.84
CA ALA A 338 -4.14 -6.92 19.25
C ALA A 338 -5.15 -7.21 18.12
N GLU A 339 -5.45 -8.48 17.85
CA GLU A 339 -6.52 -8.89 16.92
C GLU A 339 -7.88 -8.98 17.61
N TYR A 340 -7.93 -8.76 18.93
CA TYR A 340 -9.11 -8.83 19.79
C TYR A 340 -9.13 -7.71 20.81
N ASP A 341 -10.32 -7.38 21.31
CA ASP A 341 -10.51 -6.53 22.48
C ASP A 341 -10.10 -7.32 23.74
N SER A 342 -9.73 -6.63 24.82
CA SER A 342 -9.19 -7.26 26.04
C SER A 342 -10.16 -8.25 26.69
N ALA A 343 -11.47 -7.99 26.60
CA ALA A 343 -12.51 -8.88 27.11
C ALA A 343 -12.51 -10.23 26.38
N ASP A 344 -12.53 -10.21 25.05
CA ASP A 344 -12.51 -11.43 24.24
C ASP A 344 -11.16 -12.14 24.31
N ALA A 345 -10.05 -11.39 24.31
CA ALA A 345 -8.71 -11.92 24.52
C ALA A 345 -8.60 -12.71 25.83
N THR A 346 -9.25 -12.23 26.89
CA THR A 346 -9.30 -12.91 28.19
C THR A 346 -10.12 -14.20 28.11
N ARG A 347 -11.26 -14.19 27.41
CA ARG A 347 -12.15 -15.36 27.27
C ARG A 347 -11.50 -16.51 26.51
N ILE A 348 -10.63 -16.20 25.54
CA ILE A 348 -9.96 -17.20 24.69
C ILE A 348 -8.53 -17.54 25.15
N ALA A 349 -8.03 -16.91 26.21
CA ALA A 349 -6.71 -17.20 26.75
C ALA A 349 -6.58 -18.69 27.15
N GLY A 350 -5.53 -19.34 26.69
CA GLY A 350 -5.26 -20.76 26.92
C GLY A 350 -6.12 -21.72 26.08
N LYS A 351 -6.96 -21.22 25.16
CA LYS A 351 -7.84 -22.05 24.33
C LYS A 351 -7.20 -22.41 22.99
N ARG A 352 -7.50 -23.61 22.48
CA ARG A 352 -7.12 -24.04 21.13
C ARG A 352 -8.00 -23.35 20.09
N SER A 353 -7.49 -23.20 18.87
CA SER A 353 -8.20 -22.50 17.78
C SER A 353 -9.60 -23.06 17.52
N GLU A 354 -9.77 -24.38 17.63
CA GLU A 354 -11.04 -25.08 17.43
C GLU A 354 -12.11 -24.71 18.50
N GLU A 355 -11.69 -24.29 19.69
CA GLU A 355 -12.58 -23.90 20.78
C GLU A 355 -13.06 -22.44 20.67
N ILE A 356 -12.36 -21.61 19.89
CA ILE A 356 -12.63 -20.17 19.82
C ILE A 356 -14.03 -19.90 19.25
N GLY A 357 -14.44 -20.67 18.23
CA GLY A 357 -15.74 -20.52 17.58
C GLY A 357 -16.90 -20.67 18.57
N ALA A 358 -16.80 -21.62 19.50
CA ALA A 358 -17.82 -21.82 20.53
C ALA A 358 -17.88 -20.68 21.57
N ILE A 359 -16.79 -19.92 21.73
CA ILE A 359 -16.68 -18.84 22.72
C ILE A 359 -17.10 -17.50 22.11
N LEU A 360 -16.64 -17.20 20.90
CA LEU A 360 -16.77 -15.89 20.25
C LEU A 360 -17.71 -15.88 19.03
N GLY A 361 -18.17 -17.05 18.57
CA GLY A 361 -18.93 -17.23 17.35
C GLY A 361 -18.06 -17.65 16.15
N ASP A 362 -18.71 -18.02 15.04
CA ASP A 362 -18.06 -18.72 13.91
C ASP A 362 -17.08 -17.86 13.09
N THR A 363 -17.07 -16.54 13.29
CA THR A 363 -16.18 -15.62 12.57
C THR A 363 -15.08 -15.11 13.49
N PHE A 364 -13.96 -15.82 13.56
CA PHE A 364 -12.82 -15.45 14.41
C PHE A 364 -11.48 -15.49 13.68
N ARG A 365 -10.48 -14.82 14.25
CA ARG A 365 -9.09 -14.80 13.77
C ARG A 365 -8.22 -15.77 14.57
N PRO A 366 -7.44 -16.65 13.95
CA PRO A 366 -6.72 -17.68 14.71
C PRO A 366 -5.65 -17.11 15.65
N ALA A 367 -5.04 -15.97 15.29
CA ALA A 367 -4.00 -15.32 16.09
C ALA A 367 -4.58 -14.22 16.98
N LEU A 368 -4.07 -14.14 18.20
CA LEU A 368 -4.34 -13.05 19.14
C LEU A 368 -3.47 -11.81 18.83
N VAL A 369 -2.23 -12.05 18.37
CA VAL A 369 -1.36 -11.07 17.70
C VAL A 369 -0.72 -11.74 16.50
N HIS A 370 -0.96 -11.21 15.29
CA HIS A 370 -0.37 -11.78 14.08
C HIS A 370 1.12 -11.45 13.99
N ARG A 371 1.96 -12.41 13.53
CA ARG A 371 3.42 -12.22 13.37
C ARG A 371 3.79 -10.98 12.54
N ASP A 372 2.95 -10.66 11.56
CA ASP A 372 3.19 -9.55 10.65
C ASP A 372 2.86 -8.18 11.26
N HIS A 373 2.11 -8.18 12.38
CA HIS A 373 1.73 -6.99 13.14
C HIS A 373 2.46 -6.96 14.49
N MET A 374 3.64 -7.60 14.56
CA MET A 374 4.42 -7.80 15.76
C MET A 374 5.90 -7.53 15.49
N VAL A 375 6.59 -7.05 16.53
CA VAL A 375 8.03 -6.85 16.52
C VAL A 375 8.64 -7.44 17.79
N MET A 376 9.71 -8.22 17.61
CA MET A 376 10.53 -8.72 18.72
C MET A 376 11.42 -7.58 19.25
N LEU A 377 11.62 -7.53 20.57
CA LEU A 377 12.37 -6.44 21.21
C LEU A 377 13.85 -6.71 21.33
#